data_AF-A0A526Q9V3-F1
#
_entry.id   AF-A0A526Q9V3-F1
#
_cell.length_a   1.000
_cell.length_b   1.000
_cell.length_c   1.000
_cell.angle_alpha   90.00
_cell.angle_beta   90.00
_cell.angle_gamma   90.00
#
_symmetry.space_group_name_H-M   'P 1'
#
loop_
_entity.id
_entity.type
_entity.pdbx_description
1 polymer ?
#
loop_
_entity_poly.entity_id
_entity_poly.type
_entity_poly.pdbx_seq_one_letter_code
_entity_poly.pdbx_strand_id
1 'polypeptide(L)'
;MDGGPRVTSDKRSYVIGQIEIPARPLGPALYLVATPIGNLADITLRALETLAAADIVACEDTRVSRVLLERYGIRRRATAYHEHNAGEAGP
;
A
#
# COMPACT_ATOMS: atom_id res chain seq x y z
N MET A 1 22.29 -3.63 22.74
CA MET A 1 21.23 -2.67 23.09
C MET A 1 20.57 -2.31 21.78
N ASP A 2 19.64 -3.12 21.27
CA ASP A 2 19.12 -2.90 19.91
C ASP A 2 17.59 -3.09 19.93
N GLY A 3 16.95 -2.23 20.73
CA GLY A 3 15.50 -2.09 20.80
C GLY A 3 14.97 -1.21 19.67
N GLY A 4 15.18 -1.62 18.41
CA GLY A 4 14.54 -0.99 17.27
C GLY A 4 13.01 -1.01 17.43
N PRO A 5 12.28 0.00 16.91
CA PRO A 5 10.84 0.10 17.11
C PRO A 5 10.18 -1.18 16.60
N ARG A 6 9.55 -1.93 17.51
CA ARG A 6 8.73 -3.08 17.15
C ARG A 6 7.55 -2.55 16.35
N VAL A 7 7.65 -2.66 15.03
CA VAL A 7 6.49 -2.46 14.14
C VAL A 7 5.45 -3.46 14.60
N THR A 8 4.41 -2.94 15.22
CA THR A 8 3.27 -3.71 15.69
C THR A 8 2.79 -4.60 14.54
N SER A 9 2.61 -5.89 14.82
CA SER A 9 2.18 -6.92 13.86
C SER A 9 0.78 -6.60 13.30
N ASP A 10 0.73 -5.62 12.41
CA ASP A 10 -0.44 -5.33 11.61
C ASP A 10 -0.45 -6.34 10.48
N LYS A 11 -1.45 -7.22 10.44
CA LYS A 11 -1.51 -8.29 9.44
C LYS A 11 -1.42 -7.67 8.05
N ARG A 12 -0.39 -8.04 7.28
CA ARG A 12 -0.24 -7.63 5.88
C ARG A 12 -1.14 -8.54 5.05
N SER A 13 -2.30 -8.02 4.66
CA SER A 13 -3.31 -8.78 3.92
C SER A 13 -4.15 -7.89 3.01
N TYR A 14 -4.80 -8.52 2.04
CA TYR A 14 -5.80 -7.93 1.16
C TYR A 14 -6.96 -8.91 0.97
N VAL A 15 -8.09 -8.43 0.49
CA VAL A 15 -9.34 -9.21 0.37
C VAL A 15 -9.73 -9.36 -1.10
N ILE A 16 -10.15 -10.56 -1.49
CA ILE A 16 -10.82 -10.83 -2.77
C ILE A 16 -12.12 -11.55 -2.49
N GLY A 17 -13.24 -10.90 -2.82
CA GLY A 17 -14.56 -11.38 -2.44
C GLY A 17 -14.68 -11.45 -0.92
N GLN A 18 -14.81 -12.67 -0.38
CA GLN A 18 -14.90 -12.92 1.07
C GLN A 18 -13.62 -13.52 1.67
N ILE A 19 -12.56 -13.64 0.87
CA ILE A 19 -11.31 -14.30 1.28
C ILE A 19 -10.26 -13.25 1.59
N GLU A 20 -9.73 -13.30 2.82
CA GLU A 20 -8.54 -12.56 3.20
C GLU A 20 -7.28 -13.36 2.82
N ILE A 21 -6.37 -12.71 2.10
CA ILE A 21 -5.14 -13.31 1.59
C ILE A 21 -3.96 -12.62 2.28
N PRO A 22 -3.06 -13.36 2.93
CA PRO A 22 -1.84 -12.78 3.50
C PRO A 22 -0.90 -12.34 2.38
N ALA A 23 -0.35 -11.14 2.50
CA ALA A 23 0.63 -10.61 1.59
C ALA A 23 2.03 -11.12 1.96
N ARG A 24 2.80 -11.56 0.96
CA ARG A 24 4.18 -12.00 1.19
C ARG A 24 5.07 -10.80 1.57
N PRO A 25 6.11 -11.00 2.41
CA PRO A 25 7.07 -9.94 2.71
C PRO A 25 7.74 -9.42 1.44
N LEU A 26 7.92 -8.11 1.35
CA LEU A 26 8.69 -7.46 0.30
C LEU A 26 10.14 -7.26 0.78
N GLY A 27 11.09 -7.36 -0.15
CA GLY A 27 12.44 -6.86 0.08
C GLY A 27 12.46 -5.32 0.08
N PRO A 28 13.45 -4.68 0.73
CA PRO A 28 13.59 -3.22 0.70
C PRO A 28 13.77 -2.71 -0.74
N ALA A 29 12.79 -1.95 -1.23
CA ALA A 29 12.81 -1.35 -2.56
C ALA A 29 11.67 -0.33 -2.72
N LEU A 30 11.74 0.47 -3.79
CA LEU A 30 10.61 1.23 -4.30
C LEU A 30 9.83 0.38 -5.31
N TYR A 31 8.55 0.12 -5.03
CA TYR A 31 7.66 -0.60 -5.93
C TYR A 31 6.69 0.38 -6.60
N LEU A 32 6.80 0.51 -7.93
CA LEU A 32 5.85 1.29 -8.71
C LEU A 32 4.62 0.43 -9.04
N VAL A 33 3.46 0.87 -8.58
CA VAL A 33 2.19 0.17 -8.77
C VAL A 33 1.24 1.08 -9.52
N ALA A 34 0.87 0.67 -10.75
CA ALA A 34 -0.17 1.36 -11.50
C ALA A 34 -1.55 1.09 -10.89
N THR A 35 -2.35 2.14 -10.71
CA THR A 35 -3.76 2.03 -10.33
C THR A 35 -4.64 2.03 -11.59
N PRO A 36 -5.73 1.23 -11.62
CA PRO A 36 -6.64 1.24 -12.76
C PRO A 36 -7.31 2.59 -12.98
N ILE A 37 -7.53 2.95 -14.24
CA ILE A 37 -8.32 4.11 -14.62
C ILE A 37 -9.78 3.66 -14.73
N GLY A 38 -10.61 4.08 -13.77
CA GLY A 38 -12.04 3.76 -13.73
C GLY A 38 -12.36 2.47 -12.98
N ASN A 39 -12.22 1.30 -13.61
CA ASN A 39 -12.66 0.04 -13.02
C ASN A 39 -11.62 -0.53 -12.04
N LEU A 40 -11.93 -0.46 -10.74
CA LEU A 40 -11.07 -0.99 -9.69
C LEU A 40 -10.78 -2.50 -9.83
N ALA A 41 -11.64 -3.27 -10.50
CA ALA A 41 -11.44 -4.70 -10.71
C ALA A 41 -10.30 -5.04 -11.68
N ASP A 42 -9.79 -4.06 -12.44
CA ASP A 42 -8.68 -4.27 -13.37
C ASP A 42 -7.31 -4.26 -12.66
N ILE A 43 -7.29 -4.07 -11.33
CA ILE A 43 -6.06 -4.18 -10.55
C ILE A 43 -5.53 -5.61 -10.55
N THR A 44 -4.21 -5.76 -10.64
CA THR A 44 -3.58 -7.08 -10.60
C THR A 44 -3.48 -7.61 -9.17
N LEU A 45 -3.49 -8.94 -9.02
CA LEU A 45 -3.23 -9.60 -7.72
C LEU A 45 -1.89 -9.17 -7.12
N ARG A 46 -0.86 -9.00 -7.97
CA ARG A 46 0.47 -8.56 -7.54
C ARG A 46 0.46 -7.12 -7.01
N ALA A 47 -0.34 -6.23 -7.61
CA ALA A 47 -0.50 -4.86 -7.11
C ALA A 47 -1.14 -4.85 -5.72
N LEU A 48 -2.21 -5.62 -5.51
CA LEU A 48 -2.86 -5.76 -4.20
C LEU A 48 -1.89 -6.30 -3.14
N GLU A 49 -1.17 -7.37 -3.47
CA GLU A 49 -0.18 -7.94 -2.57
C GLU A 49 0.94 -6.94 -2.23
N THR A 50 1.44 -6.21 -3.24
CA THR A 50 2.50 -5.22 -3.06
C THR A 50 2.04 -4.08 -2.14
N LEU A 51 0.84 -3.53 -2.38
CA LEU A 51 0.27 -2.46 -1.57
C LEU A 51 -0.01 -2.91 -0.13
N ALA A 52 -0.48 -4.13 0.07
CA ALA A 52 -0.72 -4.70 1.40
C ALA A 52 0.58 -5.01 2.17
N ALA A 53 1.62 -5.43 1.45
CA ALA A 53 2.90 -5.77 2.04
C ALA A 53 3.79 -4.55 2.33
N ALA A 54 3.60 -3.43 1.64
CA ALA A 54 4.41 -2.23 1.81
C ALA A 54 4.29 -1.63 3.22
N ASP A 55 5.39 -1.11 3.73
CA ASP A 55 5.43 -0.35 4.99
C ASP A 55 4.84 1.06 4.82
N ILE A 56 5.06 1.66 3.65
CA ILE A 56 4.56 2.97 3.27
C ILE A 56 3.91 2.86 1.90
N VAL A 57 2.72 3.45 1.76
CA VAL A 57 2.04 3.62 0.47
C VAL A 57 2.01 5.11 0.17
N ALA A 58 2.81 5.56 -0.79
CA ALA A 58 2.83 6.94 -1.25
C ALA A 58 1.93 7.10 -2.48
N CYS A 59 1.06 8.10 -2.50
CA CYS A 59 0.16 8.36 -3.64
C CYS A 59 0.02 9.86 -3.90
N GLU A 60 -0.14 10.23 -5.17
CA GLU A 60 -0.44 11.61 -5.57
C GLU A 60 -1.82 12.04 -5.07
N ASP A 61 -2.88 11.33 -5.46
CA ASP A 61 -4.23 11.56 -4.93
C ASP A 61 -4.61 10.48 -3.90
N THR A 62 -4.64 10.87 -2.63
CA THR A 62 -5.03 9.99 -1.53
C THR A 62 -6.52 9.68 -1.50
N ARG A 63 -7.38 10.48 -2.14
CA ARG A 63 -8.83 10.22 -2.20
C ARG A 63 -9.13 9.01 -3.07
N VAL A 64 -8.52 8.94 -4.26
CA VAL A 64 -8.69 7.81 -5.19
C VAL A 64 -8.07 6.54 -4.60
N SER A 65 -6.86 6.67 -4.07
CA SER A 65 -6.13 5.55 -3.48
C SER A 65 -6.85 4.96 -2.27
N ARG A 66 -7.50 5.80 -1.46
CA ARG A 66 -8.32 5.35 -0.32
C ARG A 66 -9.46 4.43 -0.75
N VAL A 67 -10.19 4.75 -1.81
CA VAL A 67 -11.30 3.91 -2.31
C VAL A 67 -10.80 2.52 -2.73
N LEU A 68 -9.65 2.48 -3.41
CA LEU A 68 -9.01 1.22 -3.81
C LEU A 68 -8.59 0.40 -2.59
N LEU A 69 -7.90 1.01 -1.63
CA LEU A 69 -7.43 0.34 -0.42
C LEU A 69 -8.61 -0.19 0.42
N GLU A 70 -9.67 0.61 0.60
CA GLU A 70 -10.90 0.23 1.31
C GLU A 70 -11.59 -0.96 0.62
N ARG A 71 -11.75 -0.93 -0.71
CA ARG A 71 -12.38 -2.00 -1.49
C ARG A 71 -11.70 -3.36 -1.29
N TYR A 72 -10.37 -3.36 -1.23
CA TYR A 72 -9.56 -4.57 -1.10
C TYR A 72 -9.09 -4.83 0.34
N GLY A 73 -9.67 -4.14 1.33
CA GLY A 73 -9.40 -4.39 2.76
C GLY A 73 -7.95 -4.08 3.18
N ILE A 74 -7.22 -3.27 2.42
CA ILE A 74 -5.82 -2.94 2.70
C ILE A 74 -5.75 -1.82 3.74
N ARG A 75 -5.38 -2.18 4.97
CA ARG A 75 -5.25 -1.24 6.10
C ARG A 75 -3.87 -0.59 6.13
N ARG A 76 -3.50 0.12 5.06
CA ARG A 76 -2.26 0.91 5.00
C ARG A 76 -2.57 2.40 5.01
N ARG A 77 -1.80 3.15 5.80
CA ARG A 77 -1.85 4.61 5.72
C ARG A 77 -1.23 5.04 4.40
N ALA A 78 -2.05 5.60 3.53
CA ALA A 78 -1.58 6.29 2.34
C ALA A 78 -1.03 7.65 2.75
N THR A 79 0.20 7.94 2.35
CA THR A 79 0.85 9.23 2.51
C THR A 79 0.73 10.00 1.20
N ALA A 80 0.26 11.25 1.26
CA ALA A 80 0.24 12.11 0.09
C ALA A 80 1.68 12.45 -0.33
N TYR A 81 2.03 12.19 -1.59
CA TYR A 81 3.31 12.58 -2.18
C TYR A 81 3.02 13.52 -3.34
N HIS A 82 3.33 14.80 -3.15
CA HIS A 82 3.22 15.85 -4.17
C HIS A 82 4.60 16.46 -4.43
N GLU A 83 4.83 17.02 -5.62
CA GLU A 83 6.09 17.69 -6.00
C GLU A 83 6.57 18.73 -4.96
N HIS A 84 5.64 19.38 -4.24
CA HIS A 84 5.95 20.34 -3.19
C HIS A 84 6.46 19.74 -1.86
N ASN A 85 6.30 18.42 -1.65
CA ASN A 85 6.74 17.70 -0.44
C ASN A 85 7.90 16.72 -0.72
N ALA A 86 8.40 16.66 -1.96
CA ALA A 86 9.48 15.74 -2.36
C ALA A 86 10.77 15.93 -1.56
N GLY A 87 11.03 17.16 -1.07
CA GLY A 87 12.20 17.48 -0.23
C GLY A 87 12.10 17.00 1.22
N GLU A 88 10.90 16.82 1.78
CA GLU A 88 10.68 16.34 3.16
C GLU A 88 10.29 14.85 3.22
N ALA A 89 9.62 14.34 2.18
CA ALA A 89 9.20 12.94 2.10
C ALA A 89 10.35 11.96 1.78
N GLY A 90 11.50 12.50 1.32
CA GLY A 90 12.75 11.76 1.08
C GLY A 90 12.79 10.93 -0.22
N PRO A 91 13.99 10.51 -0.67
CA PRO A 91 14.18 9.35 -1.54
C PRO A 91 14.08 8.02 -0.77
#